data_AF-A0A1V9XLE3-F1
#
_entry.id   AF-A0A1V9XLE3-F1
#
_cell.length_a   1.000
_cell.length_b   1.000
_cell.length_c   1.000
_cell.angle_alpha   90.00
_cell.angle_beta   90.00
_cell.angle_gamma   90.00
#
_symmetry.space_group_name_H-M   'P 1'
#
loop_
_entity.id
_entity.type
_entity.pdbx_description
1 polymer ?
#
loop_
_entity_poly.entity_id
_entity_poly.type
_entity_poly.pdbx_seq_one_letter_code
_entity_poly.pdbx_strand_id
1 'polypeptide(L)'
;MLPHPLVILLGVSCTEALMTSRDFHRLVVPECFRQGQTEELEDVPRTMKNFIELVNRIEKVHKLEDAAETASLLLRRFSMSYMRHKKTESGHMFFVDEAQEARASVAEVLLRSAPRQQFHEGVFTVSEKCALFFMLSHSIEQRNDGAGIIAYVEHGVVSPVVHPEGSHGLALAPTLFGIAASKYASRESTQSLLALLRPYSNVVSEGHSVVDHLYGPTLAYLLGTSVKWKNTTVLPLLGRNGIWTTRLCPREYKLSPKVSDVTDSQLSGAVDGFLLNVLSSRISKQRKRPFSLDQLLSTYYSSRGIRELVPEFAGGISFCTRGKIFHKLFSTERLTEQTLAIARLFNAVEALPLKEVIENYAVIPAVKKFSQELEHIVIHPPSSCQEVQHQLDKGSCQTLSNVLLLLDPVSGNPQFDVYQRKLSAYLSEKILENNANSRVSISSSSLTDNPHILKLFFSSSRKQKNPSCHVSRLLYRGADKGCAECQEADIWRAVNGTWNSLLEDDVEVAASTVTPSKVVVYFKFNDFRSKEEDLQGVIRGLRKYHKDLYIFVVGPKPQIVEKFRADVKDAVVIIPQATDDEVMQRIATELAYEICQSE
;
A
#
# COMPACT_ATOMS: atom_id res chain seq x y z
N MET A 1 -4.34 -1.93 -67.60
CA MET A 1 -5.24 -1.76 -66.44
C MET A 1 -5.26 -3.08 -65.68
N LEU A 2 -4.46 -3.18 -64.62
CA LEU A 2 -4.38 -4.34 -63.72
C LEU A 2 -5.14 -3.98 -62.44
N PRO A 3 -5.99 -4.87 -61.87
CA PRO A 3 -6.71 -4.55 -60.66
C PRO A 3 -5.76 -4.61 -59.46
N HIS A 4 -5.78 -3.56 -58.63
CA HIS A 4 -5.12 -3.54 -57.33
C HIS A 4 -5.69 -4.64 -56.41
N PRO A 5 -4.84 -5.36 -55.66
CA PRO A 5 -5.34 -6.21 -54.60
C PRO A 5 -5.80 -5.30 -53.45
N LEU A 6 -7.07 -5.43 -53.13
CA LEU A 6 -7.70 -4.85 -51.94
C LEU A 6 -6.97 -5.46 -50.71
N VAL A 7 -6.09 -4.69 -50.08
CA VAL A 7 -5.55 -5.04 -48.76
C VAL A 7 -6.69 -4.87 -47.76
N ILE A 8 -7.38 -5.97 -47.47
CA ILE A 8 -8.29 -6.04 -46.33
C ILE A 8 -7.39 -6.08 -45.09
N LEU A 9 -7.18 -4.89 -44.49
CA LEU A 9 -6.74 -4.77 -43.11
C LEU A 9 -7.84 -5.38 -42.23
N LEU A 10 -7.73 -6.68 -41.95
CA LEU A 10 -8.45 -7.32 -40.85
C LEU A 10 -7.93 -6.71 -39.54
N GLY A 11 -8.50 -5.58 -39.17
CA GLY A 11 -8.35 -4.97 -37.86
C GLY A 11 -8.97 -5.86 -36.80
N VAL A 12 -8.20 -6.84 -36.33
CA VAL A 12 -8.53 -7.54 -35.10
C VAL A 12 -7.82 -6.81 -33.99
N SER A 13 -8.62 -5.99 -33.29
CA SER A 13 -8.23 -5.32 -32.06
C SER A 13 -7.75 -6.36 -31.05
N CYS A 14 -6.45 -6.59 -30.95
CA CYS A 14 -5.87 -7.22 -29.77
C CYS A 14 -6.22 -6.33 -28.59
N THR A 15 -7.12 -6.78 -27.73
CA THR A 15 -7.49 -6.06 -26.52
C THR A 15 -6.65 -6.66 -25.39
N GLU A 16 -5.47 -6.11 -25.13
CA GLU A 16 -4.64 -6.59 -24.00
C GLU A 16 -5.21 -6.03 -22.69
N ALA A 17 -5.67 -6.89 -21.78
CA ALA A 17 -6.16 -6.51 -20.44
C ALA A 17 -5.03 -6.36 -19.41
N LEU A 18 -3.88 -6.98 -19.69
CA LEU A 18 -2.68 -6.98 -18.86
C LEU A 18 -1.49 -6.42 -19.64
N MET A 19 -0.43 -6.05 -18.94
CA MET A 19 0.82 -5.65 -19.57
C MET A 19 1.44 -6.82 -20.33
N THR A 20 1.82 -6.58 -21.59
CA THR A 20 2.58 -7.56 -22.39
C THR A 20 4.07 -7.53 -22.06
N SER A 21 4.79 -8.61 -22.36
CA SER A 21 6.25 -8.64 -22.32
C SER A 21 6.88 -7.49 -23.13
N ARG A 22 6.29 -7.17 -24.29
CA ARG A 22 6.75 -6.05 -25.13
C ARG A 22 6.58 -4.70 -24.45
N ASP A 23 5.44 -4.46 -23.81
CA ASP A 23 5.18 -3.22 -23.08
C ASP A 23 6.06 -3.08 -21.85
N PHE A 24 6.33 -4.18 -21.13
CA PHE A 24 7.25 -4.21 -20.01
C PHE A 24 8.65 -3.71 -20.41
N HIS A 25 9.23 -4.27 -21.47
CA HIS A 25 10.55 -3.87 -21.95
C HIS A 25 10.60 -2.44 -22.49
N ARG A 26 9.49 -1.94 -23.04
CA ARG A 26 9.40 -0.59 -23.60
C ARG A 26 9.17 0.48 -22.53
N LEU A 27 8.28 0.21 -21.58
CA LEU A 27 7.74 1.21 -20.65
C LEU A 27 8.32 1.11 -19.25
N VAL A 28 8.68 -0.09 -18.78
CA VAL A 28 9.07 -0.31 -17.38
C VAL A 28 10.58 -0.48 -17.24
N VAL A 29 11.20 -1.33 -18.05
CA VAL A 29 12.65 -1.59 -18.00
C VAL A 29 13.49 -0.30 -18.04
N PRO A 30 13.24 0.66 -18.94
CA PRO A 30 14.04 1.87 -19.02
C PRO A 30 13.82 2.85 -17.86
N GLU A 31 12.68 2.77 -17.17
CA GLU A 31 12.30 3.71 -16.10
C GLU A 31 12.64 3.15 -14.70
N CYS A 32 12.37 1.86 -14.47
CA CYS A 32 12.38 1.27 -13.13
C CYS A 32 13.61 0.41 -12.83
N PHE A 33 14.40 0.05 -13.86
CA PHE A 33 15.52 -0.89 -13.73
C PHE A 33 16.86 -0.33 -14.22
N ARG A 34 16.97 0.98 -14.47
CA ARG A 34 18.27 1.62 -14.74
C ARG A 34 19.14 1.64 -13.48
N GLN A 35 20.41 1.27 -13.61
CA GLN A 35 21.39 1.27 -12.51
C GLN A 35 21.43 2.64 -11.80
N GLY A 36 21.28 2.64 -10.48
CA GLY A 36 21.34 3.82 -9.60
C GLY A 36 20.01 4.47 -9.24
N GLN A 37 18.91 4.19 -9.96
CA GLN A 37 17.59 4.79 -9.67
C GLN A 37 16.77 4.03 -8.61
N THR A 38 17.16 2.79 -8.28
CA THR A 38 16.46 1.97 -7.27
C THR A 38 16.40 2.66 -5.90
N GLU A 39 17.37 3.52 -5.56
CA GLU A 39 17.42 4.23 -4.28
C GLU A 39 16.43 5.42 -4.19
N GLU A 40 16.07 6.06 -5.31
CA GLU A 40 15.06 7.15 -5.34
C GLU A 40 13.63 6.60 -5.43
N LEU A 41 13.48 5.40 -5.97
CA LEU A 41 12.24 4.63 -5.99
C LEU A 41 11.76 4.23 -4.59
N GLU A 42 12.63 4.29 -3.59
CA GLU A 42 12.32 3.89 -2.22
C GLU A 42 11.36 4.84 -1.50
N ASP A 43 11.16 6.08 -1.96
CA ASP A 43 10.47 7.09 -1.15
C ASP A 43 8.93 6.90 -1.06
N VAL A 44 8.31 6.07 -1.91
CA VAL A 44 6.84 5.86 -1.92
C VAL A 44 6.46 4.62 -1.10
N PRO A 45 5.74 4.76 0.04
CA PRO A 45 5.26 3.59 0.77
C PRO A 45 4.25 2.77 -0.03
N ARG A 46 4.36 1.43 0.07
CA ARG A 46 3.44 0.44 -0.51
C ARG A 46 2.26 0.21 0.42
N THR A 47 1.43 1.23 0.60
CA THR A 47 0.21 1.18 1.42
C THR A 47 -1.02 1.31 0.54
N MET A 48 -2.16 0.78 1.01
CA MET A 48 -3.45 0.96 0.35
C MET A 48 -3.82 2.44 0.23
N LYS A 49 -3.54 3.26 1.26
CA LYS A 49 -3.75 4.71 1.26
C LYS A 49 -3.02 5.39 0.09
N ASN A 50 -1.73 5.10 -0.08
CA ASN A 50 -0.95 5.65 -1.18
C ASN A 50 -1.45 5.19 -2.54
N PHE A 51 -1.80 3.91 -2.66
CA PHE A 51 -2.37 3.40 -3.89
C PHE A 51 -3.65 4.14 -4.26
N ILE A 52 -4.57 4.34 -3.31
CA ILE A 52 -5.82 5.11 -3.50
C ILE A 52 -5.54 6.55 -3.94
N GLU A 53 -4.53 7.21 -3.36
CA GLU A 53 -4.16 8.58 -3.75
C GLU A 53 -3.67 8.67 -5.20
N LEU A 54 -2.86 7.69 -5.63
CA LEU A 54 -2.41 7.58 -7.03
C LEU A 54 -3.61 7.29 -7.95
N VAL A 55 -4.52 6.40 -7.55
CA VAL A 55 -5.76 6.11 -8.29
C VAL A 55 -6.60 7.38 -8.47
N ASN A 56 -6.81 8.16 -7.42
CA ASN A 56 -7.60 9.40 -7.49
C ASN A 56 -7.04 10.40 -8.53
N ARG A 57 -5.72 10.49 -8.67
CA ARG A 57 -5.07 11.32 -9.71
C ARG A 57 -5.35 10.81 -11.13
N ILE A 58 -5.36 9.49 -11.33
CA ILE A 58 -5.69 8.88 -12.63
C ILE A 58 -7.14 9.19 -12.99
N GLU A 59 -8.06 9.00 -12.05
CA GLU A 59 -9.50 9.17 -12.30
C GLU A 59 -9.87 10.63 -12.63
N LYS A 60 -9.18 11.60 -12.00
CA LYS A 60 -9.29 13.03 -12.35
C LYS A 60 -8.90 13.34 -13.80
N VAL A 61 -7.94 12.59 -14.36
CA VAL A 61 -7.41 12.82 -15.71
C VAL A 61 -8.19 12.04 -16.77
N HIS A 62 -8.49 10.76 -16.49
CA HIS A 62 -9.04 9.83 -17.47
C HIS A 62 -10.57 9.87 -17.58
N LYS A 63 -11.28 10.52 -16.64
CA LYS A 63 -12.76 10.64 -16.63
C LYS A 63 -13.48 9.29 -16.87
N LEU A 64 -13.04 8.26 -16.15
CA LEU A 64 -13.55 6.89 -16.27
C LEU A 64 -14.95 6.79 -15.65
N GLU A 65 -15.79 5.88 -16.18
CA GLU A 65 -17.19 5.80 -15.76
C GLU A 65 -17.36 5.09 -14.42
N ASP A 66 -16.55 4.05 -14.16
CA ASP A 66 -16.69 3.16 -13.02
C ASP A 66 -15.34 2.60 -12.53
N ALA A 67 -15.36 1.98 -11.34
CA ALA A 67 -14.17 1.37 -10.74
C ALA A 67 -13.55 0.23 -11.58
N ALA A 68 -14.35 -0.49 -12.38
CA ALA A 68 -13.87 -1.61 -13.20
C ALA A 68 -13.02 -1.12 -14.39
N GLU A 69 -13.37 0.04 -14.97
CA GLU A 69 -12.57 0.68 -16.00
C GLU A 69 -11.23 1.17 -15.47
N THR A 70 -11.21 1.83 -14.31
CA THR A 70 -9.96 2.26 -13.66
C THR A 70 -9.08 1.07 -13.30
N ALA A 71 -9.66 0.00 -12.74
CA ALA A 71 -8.93 -1.22 -12.43
C ALA A 71 -8.31 -1.84 -13.69
N SER A 72 -9.08 -1.93 -14.78
CA SER A 72 -8.60 -2.46 -16.07
C SER A 72 -7.48 -1.61 -16.67
N LEU A 73 -7.59 -0.28 -16.61
CA LEU A 73 -6.55 0.64 -17.09
C LEU A 73 -5.24 0.46 -16.33
N LEU A 74 -5.32 0.33 -15.00
CA LEU A 74 -4.17 0.12 -14.13
C LEU A 74 -3.49 -1.23 -14.36
N LEU A 75 -4.28 -2.30 -14.44
CA LEU A 75 -3.77 -3.64 -14.70
C LEU A 75 -3.01 -3.71 -16.03
N ARG A 76 -3.59 -3.14 -17.09
CA ARG A 76 -2.92 -3.08 -18.41
C ARG A 76 -1.60 -2.31 -18.37
N ARG A 77 -1.53 -1.21 -17.62
CA ARG A 77 -0.35 -0.33 -17.62
C ARG A 77 0.73 -0.72 -16.61
N PHE A 78 0.38 -1.41 -15.52
CA PHE A 78 1.28 -1.58 -14.38
C PHE A 78 1.30 -2.99 -13.79
N SER A 79 0.49 -3.94 -14.28
CA SER A 79 0.44 -5.31 -13.74
C SER A 79 1.04 -6.32 -14.71
N MET A 80 2.01 -7.07 -14.21
CA MET A 80 2.63 -8.22 -14.86
C MET A 80 2.79 -9.34 -13.83
N SER A 81 2.30 -10.54 -14.13
CA SER A 81 2.21 -11.67 -13.19
C SER A 81 3.24 -12.78 -13.43
N TYR A 82 4.09 -12.62 -14.45
CA TYR A 82 4.96 -13.68 -14.97
C TYR A 82 6.43 -13.23 -15.05
N MET A 83 6.85 -12.38 -14.12
CA MET A 83 8.24 -11.96 -13.97
C MET A 83 9.00 -12.83 -12.99
N ARG A 84 10.26 -13.11 -13.33
CA ARG A 84 11.22 -13.74 -12.44
C ARG A 84 12.45 -12.87 -12.27
N HIS A 85 12.94 -12.80 -11.05
CA HIS A 85 14.20 -12.13 -10.77
C HIS A 85 15.38 -13.07 -11.04
N LYS A 86 16.41 -12.58 -11.74
CA LYS A 86 17.69 -13.27 -11.94
C LYS A 86 18.85 -12.34 -11.63
N LYS A 87 19.79 -12.83 -10.83
CA LYS A 87 21.08 -12.18 -10.68
C LYS A 87 21.93 -12.46 -11.91
N THR A 88 22.46 -11.40 -12.51
CA THR A 88 23.35 -11.44 -13.67
C THR A 88 24.67 -10.74 -13.35
N GLU A 89 25.69 -10.88 -14.21
CA GLU A 89 27.00 -10.24 -14.02
C GLU A 89 26.90 -8.71 -13.99
N SER A 90 25.93 -8.13 -14.73
CA SER A 90 25.62 -6.70 -14.75
C SER A 90 24.70 -6.21 -13.62
N GLY A 91 24.35 -7.10 -12.68
CA GLY A 91 23.46 -6.80 -11.55
C GLY A 91 22.14 -7.56 -11.59
N HIS A 92 21.11 -6.98 -10.99
CA HIS A 92 19.78 -7.58 -10.84
C HIS A 92 18.94 -7.33 -12.09
N MET A 93 18.39 -8.38 -12.71
CA MET A 93 17.48 -8.25 -13.86
C MET A 93 16.19 -9.04 -13.63
N PHE A 94 15.08 -8.51 -14.11
CA PHE A 94 13.81 -9.22 -14.21
C PHE A 94 13.66 -9.75 -15.63
N PHE A 95 13.31 -11.02 -15.76
CA PHE A 95 13.03 -11.67 -17.04
C PHE A 95 11.61 -12.22 -17.05
N VAL A 96 11.09 -12.35 -18.26
CA VAL A 96 9.75 -12.85 -18.53
C VAL A 96 9.79 -14.38 -18.57
N ASP A 97 8.89 -15.03 -17.83
CA ASP A 97 8.70 -16.47 -17.88
C ASP A 97 7.68 -16.83 -18.97
N GLU A 98 8.17 -17.29 -20.12
CA GLU A 98 7.34 -17.62 -21.30
C GLU A 98 6.21 -18.61 -20.98
N ALA A 99 6.43 -19.58 -20.08
CA ALA A 99 5.40 -20.53 -19.71
C ALA A 99 4.26 -19.88 -18.90
N GLN A 100 4.60 -18.88 -18.08
CA GLN A 100 3.64 -18.11 -17.30
C GLN A 100 2.98 -17.00 -18.13
N GLU A 101 3.66 -16.49 -19.18
CA GLU A 101 3.08 -15.57 -20.16
C GLU A 101 1.89 -16.23 -20.89
N ALA A 102 2.01 -17.49 -21.29
CA ALA A 102 0.89 -18.24 -21.88
C ALA A 102 -0.30 -18.38 -20.91
N ARG A 103 -0.06 -18.55 -19.61
CA ARG A 103 -1.15 -18.55 -18.61
C ARG A 103 -1.76 -17.18 -18.40
N ALA A 104 -0.96 -16.11 -18.50
CA ALA A 104 -1.43 -14.74 -18.36
C ALA A 104 -2.45 -14.36 -19.46
N SER A 105 -2.38 -14.99 -20.65
CA SER A 105 -3.41 -14.79 -21.67
C SER A 105 -4.79 -15.29 -21.20
N VAL A 106 -4.86 -16.33 -20.36
CA VAL A 106 -6.16 -16.75 -19.78
C VAL A 106 -6.75 -15.63 -18.93
N ALA A 107 -5.95 -14.95 -18.10
CA ALA A 107 -6.43 -13.79 -17.36
C ALA A 107 -6.89 -12.66 -18.30
N GLU A 108 -6.23 -12.46 -19.43
CA GLU A 108 -6.61 -11.46 -20.44
C GLU A 108 -8.06 -11.64 -20.90
N VAL A 109 -8.48 -12.87 -21.23
CA VAL A 109 -9.84 -13.14 -21.68
C VAL A 109 -10.86 -13.18 -20.56
N LEU A 110 -10.47 -13.63 -19.36
CA LEU A 110 -11.34 -13.58 -18.19
C LEU A 110 -11.68 -12.15 -17.77
N LEU A 111 -10.81 -11.19 -18.05
CA LEU A 111 -11.02 -9.79 -17.71
C LEU A 111 -11.74 -9.00 -18.83
N ARG A 112 -11.99 -9.62 -20.00
CA ARG A 112 -12.66 -9.03 -21.17
C ARG A 112 -12.28 -7.57 -21.35
N SER A 113 -11.05 -7.35 -21.79
CA SER A 113 -10.42 -6.04 -21.90
C SER A 113 -11.36 -4.94 -22.41
N ALA A 114 -11.63 -3.98 -21.52
CA ALA A 114 -12.35 -2.75 -21.81
C ALA A 114 -11.69 -2.00 -23.00
N PRO A 115 -12.40 -1.06 -23.66
CA PRO A 115 -11.84 -0.27 -24.75
C PRO A 115 -10.44 0.27 -24.43
N ARG A 116 -9.54 0.24 -25.42
CA ARG A 116 -8.16 0.71 -25.26
C ARG A 116 -8.12 2.23 -25.06
N GLN A 117 -8.33 2.69 -23.83
CA GLN A 117 -7.97 4.03 -23.44
C GLN A 117 -6.46 4.12 -23.19
N GLN A 118 -5.78 4.97 -23.96
CA GLN A 118 -4.35 5.18 -23.77
C GLN A 118 -4.09 5.80 -22.39
N PHE A 119 -3.13 5.26 -21.66
CA PHE A 119 -2.70 5.81 -20.37
C PHE A 119 -1.96 7.14 -20.59
N HIS A 120 -2.25 8.16 -19.80
CA HIS A 120 -1.61 9.46 -19.94
C HIS A 120 -0.29 9.48 -19.13
N GLU A 121 0.84 9.28 -19.81
CA GLU A 121 2.15 9.11 -19.17
C GLU A 121 2.61 10.31 -18.32
N GLY A 122 2.10 11.52 -18.59
CA GLY A 122 2.43 12.74 -17.84
C GLY A 122 1.72 12.89 -16.50
N VAL A 123 0.85 11.96 -16.11
CA VAL A 123 0.13 12.03 -14.82
C VAL A 123 1.06 11.79 -13.63
N PHE A 124 2.13 11.03 -13.83
CA PHE A 124 3.02 10.57 -12.76
C PHE A 124 4.49 10.84 -13.06
N THR A 125 5.24 11.05 -11.99
CA THR A 125 6.70 11.00 -11.99
C THR A 125 7.19 9.57 -12.24
N VAL A 126 8.46 9.40 -12.62
CA VAL A 126 9.08 8.08 -12.82
C VAL A 126 8.97 7.23 -11.56
N SER A 127 9.26 7.80 -10.38
CA SER A 127 9.19 7.09 -9.10
C SER A 127 7.78 6.58 -8.80
N GLU A 128 6.74 7.36 -9.09
CA GLU A 128 5.34 6.97 -8.90
C GLU A 128 4.91 5.86 -9.85
N LYS A 129 5.31 5.92 -11.13
CA LYS A 129 5.01 4.87 -12.12
C LYS A 129 5.58 3.52 -11.71
N CYS A 130 6.83 3.53 -11.26
CA CYS A 130 7.49 2.33 -10.80
C CYS A 130 6.96 1.86 -9.45
N ALA A 131 6.57 2.75 -8.54
CA ALA A 131 5.87 2.38 -7.32
C ALA A 131 4.56 1.65 -7.65
N LEU A 132 3.73 2.17 -8.56
CA LEU A 132 2.52 1.50 -9.06
C LEU A 132 2.85 0.14 -9.67
N PHE A 133 3.90 0.06 -10.48
CA PHE A 133 4.35 -1.21 -11.04
C PHE A 133 4.70 -2.23 -9.96
N PHE A 134 5.48 -1.87 -8.94
CA PHE A 134 5.83 -2.77 -7.84
C PHE A 134 4.70 -3.03 -6.84
N MET A 135 3.65 -2.20 -6.84
CA MET A 135 2.41 -2.46 -6.09
C MET A 135 1.47 -3.42 -6.83
N LEU A 136 1.50 -3.45 -8.17
CA LEU A 136 0.55 -4.20 -9.01
C LEU A 136 1.12 -5.42 -9.72
N SER A 137 2.44 -5.51 -9.87
CA SER A 137 3.12 -6.65 -10.50
C SER A 137 3.66 -7.60 -9.45
N HIS A 138 3.16 -8.83 -9.46
CA HIS A 138 3.56 -9.87 -8.51
C HIS A 138 4.85 -10.54 -8.97
N SER A 139 5.81 -10.65 -8.06
CA SER A 139 7.01 -11.47 -8.23
C SER A 139 7.65 -11.74 -6.88
N ILE A 140 8.46 -12.79 -6.80
CA ILE A 140 9.24 -13.11 -5.59
C ILE A 140 10.72 -13.03 -5.95
N GLU A 141 11.41 -12.08 -5.32
CA GLU A 141 12.85 -11.88 -5.43
C GLU A 141 13.58 -12.74 -4.39
N GLN A 142 14.56 -13.53 -4.81
CA GLN A 142 15.49 -14.20 -3.91
C GLN A 142 16.74 -13.33 -3.73
N ARG A 143 17.04 -12.95 -2.47
CA ARG A 143 18.17 -12.09 -2.11
C ARG A 143 19.08 -12.78 -1.10
N ASN A 144 20.39 -12.72 -1.32
CA ASN A 144 21.37 -13.11 -0.32
C ASN A 144 21.66 -11.88 0.55
N ASP A 145 21.44 -11.98 1.86
CA ASP A 145 21.58 -10.87 2.81
C ASP A 145 23.04 -10.60 3.24
N GLY A 146 24.02 -11.23 2.58
CA GLY A 146 25.43 -11.13 2.91
C GLY A 146 25.90 -12.06 4.03
N ALA A 147 24.99 -12.64 4.82
CA ALA A 147 25.32 -13.61 5.88
C ALA A 147 25.18 -15.08 5.42
N GLY A 148 24.99 -15.31 4.12
CA GLY A 148 24.66 -16.64 3.57
C GLY A 148 23.21 -17.05 3.82
N ILE A 149 22.37 -16.17 4.37
CA ILE A 149 20.95 -16.40 4.56
C ILE A 149 20.21 -15.92 3.31
N ILE A 150 19.35 -16.79 2.79
CA ILE A 150 18.49 -16.48 1.66
C ILE A 150 17.22 -15.82 2.20
N ALA A 151 17.03 -14.55 1.86
CA ALA A 151 15.80 -13.81 2.09
C ALA A 151 14.94 -13.81 0.81
N TYR A 152 13.63 -13.85 0.99
CA TYR A 152 12.68 -13.74 -0.11
C TYR A 152 11.87 -12.47 0.05
N VAL A 153 11.80 -11.65 -0.99
CA VAL A 153 11.04 -10.39 -1.00
C VAL A 153 9.90 -10.52 -2.00
N GLU A 154 8.68 -10.30 -1.53
CA GLU A 154 7.49 -10.31 -2.38
C GLU A 154 7.19 -8.89 -2.89
N HIS A 155 6.97 -8.78 -4.21
CA HIS A 155 6.46 -7.60 -4.90
C HIS A 155 4.99 -7.78 -5.26
N GLY A 156 4.31 -6.69 -5.58
CA GLY A 156 2.88 -6.68 -5.87
C GLY A 156 2.00 -6.65 -4.62
N VAL A 157 2.61 -6.39 -3.45
CA VAL A 157 1.97 -6.38 -2.13
C VAL A 157 1.86 -4.95 -1.62
N VAL A 158 0.74 -4.64 -0.98
CA VAL A 158 0.52 -3.41 -0.22
C VAL A 158 0.04 -3.69 1.19
N SER A 159 0.33 -2.78 2.11
CA SER A 159 -0.19 -2.82 3.48
C SER A 159 -1.63 -2.29 3.46
N PRO A 160 -2.65 -3.13 3.77
CA PRO A 160 -4.05 -2.67 3.80
C PRO A 160 -4.29 -1.69 4.94
N VAL A 161 -3.56 -1.86 6.05
CA VAL A 161 -3.54 -0.99 7.22
C VAL A 161 -2.09 -0.75 7.61
N VAL A 162 -1.73 0.46 8.03
CA VAL A 162 -0.42 0.72 8.64
C VAL A 162 -0.50 0.25 10.10
N HIS A 163 0.09 -0.90 10.41
CA HIS A 163 -0.12 -1.58 11.71
C HIS A 163 1.19 -2.02 12.40
N PRO A 164 1.26 -2.04 13.75
CA PRO A 164 2.40 -2.50 14.55
C PRO A 164 2.77 -3.94 14.28
N GLU A 165 1.84 -4.82 13.94
CA GLU A 165 2.22 -6.22 13.69
C GLU A 165 3.06 -6.34 12.41
N GLY A 166 2.83 -5.48 11.41
CA GLY A 166 3.56 -5.46 10.14
C GLY A 166 3.43 -6.75 9.31
N SER A 167 2.57 -7.68 9.70
CA SER A 167 2.42 -9.01 9.08
C SER A 167 1.47 -9.01 7.89
N HIS A 168 0.50 -8.09 7.86
CA HIS A 168 -0.55 -8.11 6.85
C HIS A 168 -0.09 -7.48 5.53
N GLY A 169 0.00 -8.32 4.51
CA GLY A 169 0.17 -7.92 3.12
C GLY A 169 -1.08 -8.28 2.30
N LEU A 170 -1.36 -7.49 1.28
CA LEU A 170 -2.42 -7.74 0.31
C LEU A 170 -1.84 -7.61 -1.10
N ALA A 171 -1.98 -8.64 -1.93
CA ALA A 171 -1.62 -8.53 -3.34
C ALA A 171 -2.70 -7.77 -4.10
N LEU A 172 -2.36 -6.64 -4.73
CA LEU A 172 -3.37 -5.78 -5.37
C LEU A 172 -3.91 -6.34 -6.69
N ALA A 173 -3.10 -7.04 -7.48
CA ALA A 173 -3.55 -7.53 -8.78
C ALA A 173 -4.78 -8.45 -8.68
N PRO A 174 -4.80 -9.48 -7.82
CA PRO A 174 -6.01 -10.29 -7.59
C PRO A 174 -7.22 -9.47 -7.14
N THR A 175 -7.02 -8.44 -6.32
CA THR A 175 -8.09 -7.52 -5.90
C THR A 175 -8.68 -6.79 -7.11
N LEU A 176 -7.82 -6.20 -7.95
CA LEU A 176 -8.24 -5.48 -9.14
C LEU A 176 -8.84 -6.39 -10.21
N PHE A 177 -8.40 -7.65 -10.32
CA PHE A 177 -9.00 -8.64 -11.22
C PHE A 177 -10.48 -8.84 -10.90
N GLY A 178 -10.82 -8.95 -9.61
CA GLY A 178 -12.20 -9.05 -9.17
C GLY A 178 -13.03 -7.81 -9.50
N ILE A 179 -12.48 -6.61 -9.29
CA ILE A 179 -13.16 -5.35 -9.60
C ILE A 179 -13.38 -5.21 -11.11
N ALA A 180 -12.34 -5.43 -11.92
CA ALA A 180 -12.41 -5.36 -13.37
C ALA A 180 -13.43 -6.36 -13.95
N ALA A 181 -13.44 -7.60 -13.43
CA ALA A 181 -14.36 -8.64 -13.87
C ALA A 181 -15.84 -8.38 -13.50
N SER A 182 -16.12 -7.46 -12.56
CA SER A 182 -17.49 -7.16 -12.12
C SER A 182 -18.39 -6.60 -13.23
N LYS A 183 -17.79 -5.95 -14.24
CA LYS A 183 -18.49 -5.45 -15.44
C LYS A 183 -18.97 -6.58 -16.34
N TYR A 184 -18.33 -7.73 -16.24
CA TYR A 184 -18.54 -8.89 -17.10
C TYR A 184 -19.20 -10.05 -16.37
N ALA A 185 -20.03 -9.75 -15.37
CA ALA A 185 -20.69 -10.69 -14.46
C ALA A 185 -21.66 -11.66 -15.17
N SER A 186 -21.13 -12.49 -16.05
CA SER A 186 -21.80 -13.48 -16.87
C SER A 186 -21.06 -14.81 -16.77
N ARG A 187 -21.75 -15.89 -17.12
CA ARG A 187 -21.20 -17.24 -17.17
C ARG A 187 -20.81 -17.53 -18.60
N GLU A 188 -19.58 -17.96 -18.83
CA GLU A 188 -19.07 -18.16 -20.19
C GLU A 188 -18.50 -19.54 -20.40
N SER A 189 -18.75 -20.13 -21.56
CA SER A 189 -18.14 -21.40 -21.90
C SER A 189 -16.63 -21.23 -22.11
N THR A 190 -15.86 -22.22 -21.68
CA THR A 190 -14.42 -22.31 -21.97
C THR A 190 -14.12 -22.21 -23.47
N GLN A 191 -14.98 -22.79 -24.31
CA GLN A 191 -14.90 -22.68 -25.77
C GLN A 191 -15.03 -21.23 -26.26
N SER A 192 -15.96 -20.46 -25.69
CA SER A 192 -16.13 -19.04 -26.01
C SER A 192 -14.92 -18.22 -25.61
N LEU A 193 -14.32 -18.50 -24.44
CA LEU A 193 -13.11 -17.83 -23.97
C LEU A 193 -11.89 -18.17 -24.82
N LEU A 194 -11.71 -19.44 -25.21
CA LEU A 194 -10.63 -19.86 -26.12
C LEU A 194 -10.77 -19.23 -27.49
N ALA A 195 -12.00 -19.08 -28.01
CA ALA A 195 -12.24 -18.41 -29.29
C ALA A 195 -11.75 -16.94 -29.31
N LEU A 196 -11.71 -16.29 -28.15
CA LEU A 196 -11.17 -14.93 -28.00
C LEU A 196 -9.64 -14.91 -27.96
N LEU A 197 -9.01 -16.01 -27.55
CA LEU A 197 -7.56 -16.15 -27.47
C LEU A 197 -6.96 -16.52 -28.83
N ARG A 198 -6.23 -15.61 -29.48
CA ARG A 198 -5.34 -15.97 -30.59
C ARG A 198 -3.95 -16.28 -30.05
N PRO A 199 -3.29 -17.39 -30.45
CA PRO A 199 -3.62 -18.31 -31.55
C PRO A 199 -4.55 -19.49 -31.17
N TYR A 200 -5.05 -19.56 -29.93
CA TYR A 200 -5.77 -20.72 -29.38
C TYR A 200 -7.24 -20.84 -29.81
N SER A 201 -7.71 -20.01 -30.74
CA SER A 201 -9.12 -19.96 -31.18
C SER A 201 -9.63 -21.26 -31.80
N ASN A 202 -8.71 -22.11 -32.27
CA ASN A 202 -9.02 -23.41 -32.87
C ASN A 202 -8.87 -24.59 -31.90
N VAL A 203 -8.48 -24.34 -30.65
CA VAL A 203 -8.34 -25.37 -29.62
C VAL A 203 -9.73 -25.73 -29.10
N VAL A 204 -10.07 -27.01 -29.15
CA VAL A 204 -11.31 -27.54 -28.56
C VAL A 204 -11.04 -27.86 -27.10
N SER A 205 -11.76 -27.21 -26.18
CA SER A 205 -11.68 -27.59 -24.77
C SER A 205 -12.35 -28.95 -24.55
N GLU A 206 -11.69 -29.85 -23.84
CA GLU A 206 -12.32 -31.10 -23.42
C GLU A 206 -13.40 -30.83 -22.37
N GLY A 207 -14.64 -31.21 -22.67
CA GLY A 207 -15.80 -31.10 -21.78
C GLY A 207 -16.51 -29.73 -21.78
N HIS A 208 -17.78 -29.74 -21.39
CA HIS A 208 -18.57 -28.52 -21.23
C HIS A 208 -18.30 -27.87 -19.87
N SER A 209 -17.33 -26.95 -19.82
CA SER A 209 -17.06 -26.12 -18.63
C SER A 209 -17.51 -24.69 -18.85
N VAL A 210 -18.19 -24.14 -17.84
CA VAL A 210 -18.61 -22.75 -17.76
C VAL A 210 -17.81 -22.05 -16.67
N VAL A 211 -17.10 -20.99 -17.04
CA VAL A 211 -16.39 -20.11 -16.13
C VAL A 211 -17.33 -19.03 -15.62
N ASP A 212 -17.31 -18.88 -14.30
CA ASP A 212 -18.01 -17.86 -13.53
C ASP A 212 -17.06 -16.70 -13.28
N HIS A 213 -17.39 -15.50 -13.78
CA HIS A 213 -16.51 -14.33 -13.63
C HIS A 213 -16.36 -13.87 -12.17
N LEU A 214 -17.14 -14.42 -11.24
CA LEU A 214 -16.93 -14.21 -9.82
C LEU A 214 -15.72 -15.01 -9.29
N TYR A 215 -15.61 -16.29 -9.66
CA TYR A 215 -14.56 -17.20 -9.18
C TYR A 215 -13.34 -17.24 -10.10
N GLY A 216 -13.58 -17.23 -11.41
CA GLY A 216 -12.59 -17.41 -12.47
C GLY A 216 -11.40 -16.48 -12.30
N PRO A 217 -11.56 -15.16 -12.46
CA PRO A 217 -10.47 -14.17 -12.37
C PRO A 217 -9.82 -14.02 -10.98
N THR A 218 -10.41 -14.59 -9.93
CA THR A 218 -9.98 -14.39 -8.53
C THR A 218 -9.44 -15.69 -7.93
N LEU A 219 -10.25 -16.41 -7.16
CA LEU A 219 -9.88 -17.59 -6.38
C LEU A 219 -9.49 -18.78 -7.29
N ALA A 220 -10.25 -19.03 -8.35
CA ALA A 220 -10.01 -20.17 -9.24
C ALA A 220 -8.75 -19.97 -10.11
N TYR A 221 -8.49 -18.76 -10.61
CA TYR A 221 -7.25 -18.43 -11.31
C TYR A 221 -6.03 -18.57 -10.41
N LEU A 222 -6.10 -18.03 -9.19
CA LEU A 222 -4.99 -18.13 -8.23
C LEU A 222 -4.69 -19.59 -7.86
N LEU A 223 -5.71 -20.39 -7.55
CA LEU A 223 -5.51 -21.80 -7.26
C LEU A 223 -5.02 -22.56 -8.51
N GLY A 224 -5.62 -22.31 -9.67
CA GLY A 224 -5.25 -22.99 -10.91
C GLY A 224 -3.81 -22.73 -11.36
N THR A 225 -3.26 -21.54 -11.08
CA THR A 225 -1.85 -21.23 -11.37
C THR A 225 -0.89 -21.94 -10.43
N SER A 226 -1.31 -22.21 -9.19
CA SER A 226 -0.50 -22.89 -8.16
C SER A 226 -0.38 -24.40 -8.36
N VAL A 227 -1.37 -25.03 -9.00
CA VAL A 227 -1.39 -26.48 -9.18
C VAL A 227 -0.38 -26.88 -10.27
N LYS A 228 0.47 -27.85 -9.93
CA LYS A 228 1.46 -28.41 -10.87
C LYS A 228 0.80 -29.50 -11.71
N TRP A 229 0.15 -29.09 -12.81
CA TRP A 229 -0.57 -30.00 -13.71
C TRP A 229 0.27 -31.16 -14.26
N LYS A 230 1.59 -30.97 -14.39
CA LYS A 230 2.54 -32.01 -14.83
C LYS A 230 2.89 -33.03 -13.76
N ASN A 231 2.68 -32.71 -12.48
CA ASN A 231 2.97 -33.60 -11.35
C ASN A 231 1.85 -33.53 -10.30
N THR A 232 0.80 -34.32 -10.52
CA THR A 232 -0.41 -34.37 -9.68
C THR A 232 -0.16 -34.93 -8.27
N THR A 233 1.03 -35.46 -7.98
CA THR A 233 1.38 -35.96 -6.64
C THR A 233 1.88 -34.87 -5.69
N VAL A 234 2.23 -33.70 -6.23
CA VAL A 234 2.74 -32.57 -5.45
C VAL A 234 1.62 -31.58 -5.20
N LEU A 235 1.14 -31.54 -3.96
CA LEU A 235 0.18 -30.52 -3.53
C LEU A 235 0.84 -29.14 -3.48
N PRO A 236 0.11 -28.08 -3.87
CA PRO A 236 0.65 -26.73 -3.76
C PRO A 236 0.93 -26.39 -2.30
N LEU A 237 2.04 -25.72 -2.06
CA LEU A 237 2.31 -25.06 -0.79
C LEU A 237 1.55 -23.74 -0.79
N LEU A 238 0.65 -23.57 0.17
CA LEU A 238 -0.21 -22.41 0.33
C LEU A 238 0.06 -21.80 1.71
N GLY A 239 -0.42 -20.58 1.97
CA GLY A 239 -0.62 -20.15 3.35
C GLY A 239 0.61 -19.57 4.06
N ARG A 240 1.47 -18.78 3.38
CA ARG A 240 2.68 -18.23 4.01
C ARG A 240 2.64 -16.73 4.23
N ASN A 241 2.84 -16.39 5.49
CA ASN A 241 2.98 -15.02 5.95
C ASN A 241 4.34 -14.45 5.55
N GLY A 242 4.31 -13.16 5.24
CA GLY A 242 5.48 -12.30 5.24
C GLY A 242 5.37 -11.23 6.32
N ILE A 243 6.39 -10.39 6.41
CA ILE A 243 6.43 -9.24 7.28
C ILE A 243 7.03 -8.05 6.55
N TRP A 244 6.45 -6.88 6.74
CA TRP A 244 7.02 -5.63 6.29
C TRP A 244 8.34 -5.37 7.03
N THR A 245 9.41 -5.16 6.27
CA THR A 245 10.72 -4.73 6.78
C THR A 245 10.64 -3.48 7.64
N THR A 246 9.74 -2.58 7.27
CA THR A 246 9.50 -1.30 7.93
C THR A 246 8.00 -1.13 8.09
N ARG A 247 7.51 -1.20 9.33
CA ARG A 247 6.08 -1.03 9.68
C ARG A 247 5.57 0.37 9.36
N LEU A 248 6.43 1.37 9.59
CA LEU A 248 6.15 2.79 9.38
C LEU A 248 6.08 3.16 7.91
N CYS A 249 6.93 2.54 7.09
CA CYS A 249 6.99 2.80 5.67
C CYS A 249 7.10 1.48 4.93
N PRO A 250 5.99 0.76 4.76
CA PRO A 250 5.98 -0.53 4.06
C PRO A 250 6.66 -0.40 2.69
N ARG A 251 7.84 -0.99 2.52
CA ARG A 251 8.61 -0.93 1.26
C ARG A 251 8.90 -2.32 0.74
N GLU A 252 9.45 -3.18 1.59
CA GLU A 252 9.72 -4.57 1.27
C GLU A 252 8.91 -5.49 2.18
N TYR A 253 8.19 -6.43 1.56
CA TYR A 253 7.48 -7.50 2.25
C TYR A 253 8.34 -8.76 2.20
N LYS A 254 8.95 -9.13 3.33
CA LYS A 254 9.85 -10.29 3.43
C LYS A 254 9.06 -11.54 3.76
N LEU A 255 9.19 -12.56 2.93
CA LEU A 255 8.59 -13.88 3.16
C LEU A 255 9.46 -14.73 4.07
N SER A 256 8.83 -15.71 4.72
CA SER A 256 9.54 -16.76 5.44
C SER A 256 10.44 -17.61 4.51
N PRO A 257 11.52 -18.26 5.00
CA PRO A 257 12.55 -18.90 4.17
C PRO A 257 12.09 -20.05 3.24
N LYS A 258 10.90 -20.60 3.42
CA LYS A 258 10.34 -21.58 2.49
C LYS A 258 9.22 -20.86 1.73
N VAL A 259 9.36 -20.70 0.42
CA VAL A 259 8.39 -19.93 -0.38
C VAL A 259 7.22 -20.84 -0.76
N SER A 260 5.99 -20.35 -0.61
CA SER A 260 4.78 -21.05 -1.05
C SER A 260 4.51 -20.80 -2.54
N ASP A 261 3.77 -21.71 -3.17
CA ASP A 261 3.27 -21.52 -4.54
C ASP A 261 2.19 -20.41 -4.57
N VAL A 262 1.47 -20.20 -3.46
CA VAL A 262 0.59 -19.05 -3.21
C VAL A 262 0.84 -18.46 -1.83
N THR A 263 1.06 -17.15 -1.74
CA THR A 263 1.31 -16.44 -0.48
C THR A 263 0.01 -15.98 0.21
N ASP A 264 0.10 -15.63 1.50
CA ASP A 264 -1.06 -15.09 2.24
C ASP A 264 -1.53 -13.75 1.70
N SER A 265 -0.61 -12.97 1.11
CA SER A 265 -0.94 -11.71 0.47
C SER A 265 -1.77 -11.92 -0.80
N GLN A 266 -1.43 -12.93 -1.62
CA GLN A 266 -2.20 -13.31 -2.80
C GLN A 266 -3.58 -13.86 -2.44
N LEU A 267 -3.66 -14.74 -1.42
CA LEU A 267 -4.93 -15.26 -0.92
C LEU A 267 -5.82 -14.12 -0.41
N SER A 268 -5.27 -13.22 0.41
CA SER A 268 -5.98 -12.03 0.91
C SER A 268 -6.49 -11.15 -0.22
N GLY A 269 -5.66 -10.89 -1.24
CA GLY A 269 -6.05 -10.13 -2.42
C GLY A 269 -7.17 -10.81 -3.22
N ALA A 270 -7.12 -12.13 -3.38
CA ALA A 270 -8.13 -12.88 -4.12
C ALA A 270 -9.48 -12.93 -3.38
N VAL A 271 -9.46 -13.03 -2.04
CA VAL A 271 -10.67 -12.90 -1.20
C VAL A 271 -11.29 -11.52 -1.37
N ASP A 272 -10.49 -10.46 -1.29
CA ASP A 272 -10.98 -9.09 -1.41
C ASP A 272 -11.49 -8.82 -2.83
N GLY A 273 -10.79 -9.31 -3.86
CA GLY A 273 -11.23 -9.26 -5.25
C GLY A 273 -12.57 -9.97 -5.47
N PHE A 274 -12.75 -11.16 -4.89
CA PHE A 274 -14.02 -11.89 -4.95
C PHE A 274 -15.17 -11.07 -4.34
N LEU A 275 -14.96 -10.48 -3.16
CA LEU A 275 -15.99 -9.67 -2.49
C LEU A 275 -16.26 -8.35 -3.21
N LEU A 276 -15.21 -7.66 -3.67
CA LEU A 276 -15.32 -6.41 -4.41
C LEU A 276 -15.94 -6.60 -5.78
N ASN A 277 -15.83 -7.79 -6.40
CA ASN A 277 -16.58 -8.13 -7.60
C ASN A 277 -18.10 -8.09 -7.33
N VAL A 278 -18.56 -8.83 -6.31
CA VAL A 278 -19.98 -8.87 -5.93
C VAL A 278 -20.50 -7.49 -5.58
N LEU A 279 -19.73 -6.74 -4.79
CA LEU A 279 -20.07 -5.37 -4.43
C LEU A 279 -20.20 -4.49 -5.65
N SER A 280 -19.15 -4.38 -6.48
CA SER A 280 -19.10 -3.50 -7.65
C SER A 280 -20.24 -3.80 -8.64
N SER A 281 -20.55 -5.08 -8.86
CA SER A 281 -21.68 -5.52 -9.68
C SER A 281 -23.03 -5.04 -9.13
N ARG A 282 -23.23 -5.09 -7.80
CA ARG A 282 -24.44 -4.56 -7.14
C ARG A 282 -24.49 -3.03 -7.18
N ILE A 283 -23.38 -2.35 -6.88
CA ILE A 283 -23.29 -0.87 -6.90
C ILE A 283 -23.69 -0.35 -8.27
N SER A 284 -23.13 -0.93 -9.32
CA SER A 284 -23.37 -0.49 -10.70
C SER A 284 -24.82 -0.72 -11.15
N LYS A 285 -25.50 -1.74 -10.61
CA LYS A 285 -26.91 -2.01 -10.91
C LYS A 285 -27.87 -1.11 -10.12
N GLN A 286 -27.51 -0.72 -8.90
CA GLN A 286 -28.42 -0.02 -7.97
C GLN A 286 -28.24 1.50 -7.99
N ARG A 287 -27.07 2.01 -8.36
CA ARG A 287 -26.77 3.46 -8.40
C ARG A 287 -26.73 3.97 -9.82
N LYS A 288 -27.28 5.17 -10.04
CA LYS A 288 -27.13 5.91 -11.30
C LYS A 288 -25.68 6.31 -11.60
N ARG A 289 -24.88 6.52 -10.54
CA ARG A 289 -23.45 6.79 -10.61
C ARG A 289 -22.74 5.74 -9.73
N PRO A 290 -22.05 4.76 -10.34
CA PRO A 290 -21.26 3.79 -9.58
C PRO A 290 -20.12 4.50 -8.84
N PHE A 291 -19.49 3.80 -7.90
CA PHE A 291 -18.28 4.31 -7.26
C PHE A 291 -17.12 4.29 -8.26
N SER A 292 -16.31 5.35 -8.19
CA SER A 292 -14.94 5.32 -8.70
C SER A 292 -14.10 4.32 -7.90
N LEU A 293 -12.94 3.93 -8.43
CA LEU A 293 -12.06 2.96 -7.78
C LEU A 293 -11.50 3.51 -6.47
N ASP A 294 -11.14 4.81 -6.42
CA ASP A 294 -10.68 5.43 -5.18
C ASP A 294 -11.76 5.40 -4.09
N GLN A 295 -13.02 5.70 -4.43
CA GLN A 295 -14.16 5.65 -3.52
C GLN A 295 -14.46 4.23 -3.05
N LEU A 296 -14.43 3.26 -3.96
CA LEU A 296 -14.70 1.86 -3.64
C LEU A 296 -13.66 1.31 -2.66
N LEU A 297 -12.37 1.52 -2.96
CA LEU A 297 -11.27 1.03 -2.13
C LEU A 297 -11.19 1.77 -0.80
N SER A 298 -11.30 3.11 -0.81
CA SER A 298 -11.29 3.91 0.43
C SER A 298 -12.43 3.53 1.36
N THR A 299 -13.63 3.26 0.83
CA THR A 299 -14.77 2.82 1.64
C THR A 299 -14.58 1.39 2.14
N TYR A 300 -14.13 0.45 1.31
CA TYR A 300 -13.95 -0.97 1.69
C TYR A 300 -12.83 -1.19 2.72
N TYR A 301 -11.71 -0.50 2.57
CA TYR A 301 -10.58 -0.57 3.51
C TYR A 301 -10.71 0.41 4.69
N SER A 302 -11.79 1.21 4.74
CA SER A 302 -12.13 1.98 5.94
C SER A 302 -12.68 1.08 7.05
N SER A 303 -12.68 1.62 8.27
CA SER A 303 -13.35 0.99 9.40
C SER A 303 -14.87 0.93 9.28
N ARG A 304 -15.48 1.87 8.54
CA ARG A 304 -16.95 1.94 8.39
C ARG A 304 -17.49 0.93 7.39
N GLY A 305 -16.70 0.59 6.37
CA GLY A 305 -17.12 -0.27 5.26
C GLY A 305 -18.22 0.32 4.38
N ILE A 306 -18.64 -0.48 3.41
CA ILE A 306 -19.73 -0.15 2.48
C ILE A 306 -21.06 -0.60 3.12
N ARG A 307 -21.93 0.36 3.48
CA ARG A 307 -23.21 0.09 4.17
C ARG A 307 -24.44 0.16 3.27
N GLU A 308 -24.41 1.03 2.25
CA GLU A 308 -25.58 1.52 1.53
C GLU A 308 -26.26 0.47 0.62
N LEU A 309 -25.63 -0.68 0.37
CA LEU A 309 -25.98 -1.55 -0.75
C LEU A 309 -26.14 -3.04 -0.38
N VAL A 310 -25.96 -3.37 0.90
CA VAL A 310 -26.14 -4.75 1.39
C VAL A 310 -26.90 -4.75 2.72
N PRO A 311 -28.24 -4.58 2.69
CA PRO A 311 -29.06 -4.48 3.90
C PRO A 311 -28.97 -5.72 4.80
N GLU A 312 -28.59 -6.88 4.24
CA GLU A 312 -28.30 -8.12 4.96
C GLU A 312 -27.09 -8.02 5.92
N PHE A 313 -26.29 -6.95 5.82
CA PHE A 313 -25.13 -6.70 6.68
C PHE A 313 -25.16 -5.28 7.23
N ALA A 314 -25.97 -5.06 8.27
CA ALA A 314 -26.11 -3.77 8.94
C ALA A 314 -24.79 -3.13 9.43
N GLY A 315 -23.76 -3.95 9.70
CA GLY A 315 -22.42 -3.49 10.07
C GLY A 315 -21.55 -2.97 8.91
N GLY A 316 -22.03 -3.05 7.67
CA GLY A 316 -21.26 -2.75 6.47
C GLY A 316 -20.28 -3.85 6.07
N ILE A 317 -19.88 -3.82 4.81
CA ILE A 317 -18.87 -4.72 4.24
C ILE A 317 -17.54 -3.98 4.17
N SER A 318 -16.56 -4.42 4.94
CA SER A 318 -15.19 -3.92 4.90
C SER A 318 -14.19 -5.07 4.91
N PHE A 319 -12.92 -4.73 4.68
CA PHE A 319 -11.79 -5.62 4.92
C PHE A 319 -11.82 -6.24 6.33
N CYS A 320 -12.25 -5.48 7.35
CA CYS A 320 -12.34 -5.95 8.73
C CYS A 320 -13.53 -6.89 9.01
N THR A 321 -14.60 -6.80 8.22
CA THR A 321 -15.81 -7.64 8.39
C THR A 321 -15.98 -8.70 7.31
N ARG A 322 -15.02 -8.81 6.39
CA ARG A 322 -15.05 -9.69 5.20
C ARG A 322 -15.37 -11.14 5.53
N GLY A 323 -14.89 -11.60 6.69
CA GLY A 323 -15.21 -12.89 7.33
C GLY A 323 -16.64 -13.36 7.11
N LYS A 324 -17.56 -12.60 7.68
CA LYS A 324 -18.99 -12.94 7.79
C LYS A 324 -19.68 -13.05 6.44
N ILE A 325 -19.20 -12.30 5.45
CA ILE A 325 -19.80 -12.24 4.12
C ILE A 325 -19.20 -13.32 3.23
N PHE A 326 -17.89 -13.53 3.34
CA PHE A 326 -17.18 -14.55 2.57
C PHE A 326 -17.84 -15.92 2.74
N HIS A 327 -18.08 -16.38 3.98
CA HIS A 327 -18.73 -17.69 4.21
C HIS A 327 -20.15 -17.81 3.65
N LYS A 328 -20.87 -16.69 3.46
CA LYS A 328 -22.22 -16.71 2.86
C LYS A 328 -22.20 -16.81 1.34
N LEU A 329 -21.13 -16.34 0.70
CA LEU A 329 -21.01 -16.26 -0.76
C LEU A 329 -20.11 -17.36 -1.35
N PHE A 330 -19.18 -17.86 -0.55
CA PHE A 330 -18.21 -18.87 -0.94
C PHE A 330 -18.80 -20.29 -0.88
N SER A 331 -18.57 -21.07 -1.94
CA SER A 331 -18.85 -22.51 -1.98
C SER A 331 -17.60 -23.26 -2.42
N THR A 332 -17.24 -24.29 -1.64
CA THR A 332 -16.09 -25.15 -1.95
C THR A 332 -16.39 -26.02 -3.19
N GLU A 333 -17.63 -26.48 -3.36
CA GLU A 333 -18.03 -27.19 -4.58
C GLU A 333 -17.86 -26.29 -5.81
N ARG A 334 -18.33 -25.05 -5.71
CA ARG A 334 -18.21 -24.07 -6.78
C ARG A 334 -16.76 -23.75 -7.10
N LEU A 335 -15.91 -23.54 -6.09
CA LEU A 335 -14.48 -23.33 -6.30
C LEU A 335 -13.84 -24.53 -7.02
N THR A 336 -14.24 -25.75 -6.70
CA THR A 336 -13.74 -26.97 -7.36
C THR A 336 -14.09 -26.99 -8.84
N GLU A 337 -15.37 -26.78 -9.18
CA GLU A 337 -15.84 -26.72 -10.57
C GLU A 337 -15.09 -25.64 -11.37
N GLN A 338 -14.91 -24.46 -10.77
CA GLN A 338 -14.29 -23.32 -11.42
C GLN A 338 -12.79 -23.51 -11.58
N THR A 339 -12.11 -24.12 -10.60
CA THR A 339 -10.68 -24.46 -10.71
C THR A 339 -10.45 -25.48 -11.82
N LEU A 340 -11.33 -26.47 -11.98
CA LEU A 340 -11.25 -27.43 -13.09
C LEU A 340 -11.46 -26.75 -14.45
N ALA A 341 -12.41 -25.81 -14.55
CA ALA A 341 -12.62 -25.04 -15.77
C ALA A 341 -11.40 -24.20 -16.15
N ILE A 342 -10.76 -23.55 -15.17
CA ILE A 342 -9.51 -22.80 -15.36
C ILE A 342 -8.35 -23.73 -15.74
N ALA A 343 -8.24 -24.91 -15.11
CA ALA A 343 -7.22 -25.90 -15.44
C ALA A 343 -7.29 -26.33 -16.90
N ARG A 344 -8.52 -26.52 -17.42
CA ARG A 344 -8.77 -26.83 -18.83
C ARG A 344 -8.30 -25.71 -19.76
N LEU A 345 -8.55 -24.45 -19.39
CA LEU A 345 -8.03 -23.30 -20.15
C LEU A 345 -6.49 -23.26 -20.13
N PHE A 346 -5.85 -23.50 -18.98
CA PHE A 346 -4.39 -23.55 -18.90
C PHE A 346 -3.80 -24.68 -19.75
N ASN A 347 -4.38 -25.87 -19.70
CA ASN A 347 -3.92 -26.97 -20.53
C ASN A 347 -4.09 -26.70 -22.02
N ALA A 348 -5.19 -26.05 -22.42
CA ALA A 348 -5.42 -25.65 -23.81
C ALA A 348 -4.35 -24.68 -24.32
N VAL A 349 -4.00 -23.65 -23.53
CA VAL A 349 -2.96 -22.68 -23.93
C VAL A 349 -1.55 -23.24 -23.83
N GLU A 350 -1.30 -24.19 -22.92
CA GLU A 350 0.00 -24.88 -22.80
C GLU A 350 0.16 -26.07 -23.76
N ALA A 351 -0.88 -26.40 -24.53
CA ALA A 351 -0.95 -27.59 -25.38
C ALA A 351 -0.63 -28.90 -24.63
N LEU A 352 -1.14 -29.04 -23.40
CA LEU A 352 -0.96 -30.23 -22.57
C LEU A 352 -2.23 -31.11 -22.55
N PRO A 353 -2.11 -32.46 -22.65
CA PRO A 353 -3.26 -33.34 -22.50
C PRO A 353 -3.76 -33.32 -21.05
N LEU A 354 -5.06 -33.06 -20.85
CA LEU A 354 -5.68 -33.16 -19.54
C LEU A 354 -5.89 -34.65 -19.23
N LYS A 355 -5.18 -35.18 -18.23
CA LYS A 355 -5.46 -36.53 -17.73
C LYS A 355 -6.70 -36.49 -16.85
N GLU A 356 -7.60 -37.45 -16.99
CA GLU A 356 -8.79 -37.63 -16.14
C GLU A 356 -8.42 -37.70 -14.64
N VAL A 357 -7.19 -38.13 -14.35
CA VAL A 357 -6.53 -38.17 -13.02
C VAL A 357 -6.36 -36.78 -12.39
N ILE A 358 -6.38 -35.68 -13.15
CA ILE A 358 -6.10 -34.32 -12.65
C ILE A 358 -7.16 -33.85 -11.66
N GLU A 359 -8.43 -34.14 -11.91
CA GLU A 359 -9.53 -33.68 -11.05
C GLU A 359 -9.41 -34.29 -9.64
N ASN A 360 -9.33 -35.62 -9.56
CA ASN A 360 -9.34 -36.34 -8.28
C ASN A 360 -8.03 -36.23 -7.50
N TYR A 361 -6.88 -36.17 -8.18
CA TYR A 361 -5.58 -36.22 -7.52
C TYR A 361 -4.90 -34.87 -7.37
N ALA A 362 -5.27 -33.86 -8.16
CA ALA A 362 -4.69 -32.52 -8.06
C ALA A 362 -5.71 -31.47 -7.61
N VAL A 363 -6.85 -31.33 -8.31
CA VAL A 363 -7.81 -30.24 -8.05
C VAL A 363 -8.47 -30.39 -6.69
N ILE A 364 -9.15 -31.51 -6.42
CA ILE A 364 -9.89 -31.71 -5.16
C ILE A 364 -8.99 -31.54 -3.93
N PRO A 365 -7.80 -32.19 -3.85
CA PRO A 365 -6.90 -31.99 -2.72
C PRO A 365 -6.37 -30.55 -2.59
N ALA A 366 -6.08 -29.89 -3.71
CA ALA A 366 -5.61 -28.50 -3.71
C ALA A 366 -6.71 -27.55 -3.22
N VAL A 367 -7.95 -27.72 -3.68
CA VAL A 367 -9.11 -26.94 -3.22
C VAL A 367 -9.35 -27.15 -1.74
N LYS A 368 -9.32 -28.39 -1.26
CA LYS A 368 -9.50 -28.68 0.18
C LYS A 368 -8.46 -27.94 1.03
N LYS A 369 -7.18 -28.00 0.65
CA LYS A 369 -6.11 -27.27 1.33
C LYS A 369 -6.29 -25.76 1.22
N PHE A 370 -6.65 -25.26 0.04
CA PHE A 370 -6.88 -23.85 -0.22
C PHE A 370 -8.02 -23.29 0.62
N SER A 371 -9.15 -23.99 0.73
CA SER A 371 -10.27 -23.62 1.61
C SER A 371 -9.83 -23.54 3.08
N GLN A 372 -8.98 -24.45 3.55
CA GLN A 372 -8.45 -24.39 4.92
C GLN A 372 -7.60 -23.14 5.18
N GLU A 373 -6.75 -22.76 4.22
CA GLU A 373 -5.94 -21.54 4.34
C GLU A 373 -6.78 -20.25 4.20
N LEU A 374 -7.81 -20.27 3.33
CA LEU A 374 -8.76 -19.17 3.22
C LEU A 374 -9.48 -18.91 4.54
N GLU A 375 -9.95 -19.96 5.21
CA GLU A 375 -10.59 -19.86 6.53
C GLU A 375 -9.68 -19.14 7.54
N HIS A 376 -8.38 -19.47 7.56
CA HIS A 376 -7.41 -18.79 8.43
C HIS A 376 -7.34 -17.28 8.16
N ILE A 377 -7.28 -16.87 6.89
CA ILE A 377 -7.17 -15.47 6.44
C ILE A 377 -8.46 -14.66 6.68
N VAL A 378 -9.60 -15.34 6.64
CA VAL A 378 -10.93 -14.76 6.71
C VAL A 378 -11.41 -14.63 8.17
N ILE A 379 -11.01 -15.56 9.05
CA ILE A 379 -11.37 -15.59 10.48
C ILE A 379 -10.50 -14.66 11.34
N HIS A 380 -9.25 -14.42 10.96
CA HIS A 380 -8.30 -13.61 11.74
C HIS A 380 -8.05 -12.24 11.07
N PRO A 381 -8.98 -11.27 11.17
CA PRO A 381 -8.71 -9.92 10.71
C PRO A 381 -7.57 -9.31 11.54
N PRO A 382 -6.87 -8.30 11.00
CA PRO A 382 -5.82 -7.61 11.75
C PRO A 382 -6.35 -7.05 13.06
N SER A 383 -5.54 -7.05 14.12
CA SER A 383 -5.91 -6.50 15.43
C SER A 383 -6.38 -5.03 15.37
N SER A 384 -5.87 -4.21 14.43
CA SER A 384 -6.43 -2.87 14.15
C SER A 384 -7.93 -2.86 13.90
N CYS A 385 -8.48 -3.92 13.30
CA CYS A 385 -9.91 -4.01 13.05
C CYS A 385 -10.74 -4.03 14.34
N GLN A 386 -10.15 -4.41 15.46
CA GLN A 386 -10.78 -4.40 16.78
C GLN A 386 -10.68 -3.00 17.42
N GLU A 387 -9.57 -2.29 17.25
CA GLU A 387 -9.36 -0.95 17.84
C GLU A 387 -10.28 0.13 17.26
N VAL A 388 -10.59 0.08 15.96
CA VAL A 388 -11.41 1.14 15.34
C VAL A 388 -12.86 1.13 15.82
N GLN A 389 -13.36 0.03 16.37
CA GLN A 389 -14.68 0.02 17.01
C GLN A 389 -14.72 0.84 18.30
N HIS A 390 -13.58 0.99 19.00
CA HIS A 390 -13.48 1.80 20.21
C HIS A 390 -13.15 3.28 19.93
N GLN A 391 -12.59 3.61 18.76
CA GLN A 391 -12.20 4.97 18.40
C GLN A 391 -13.31 5.81 17.74
N LEU A 392 -14.43 5.21 17.33
CA LEU A 392 -15.58 5.95 16.78
C LEU A 392 -16.18 6.98 17.77
N ASP A 393 -15.86 6.86 19.06
CA ASP A 393 -16.31 7.76 20.12
C ASP A 393 -15.31 8.88 20.47
N LYS A 394 -14.06 8.84 19.98
CA LYS A 394 -13.11 9.95 20.13
C LYS A 394 -13.30 10.90 18.94
N GLY A 395 -13.76 12.13 19.19
CA GLY A 395 -14.15 13.09 18.16
C GLY A 395 -13.09 13.31 17.08
N SER A 396 -13.53 13.46 15.83
CA SER A 396 -12.65 13.80 14.71
C SER A 396 -11.99 15.16 14.93
N CYS A 397 -10.68 15.24 14.78
CA CYS A 397 -9.91 16.47 14.84
C CYS A 397 -10.37 17.48 13.78
N GLN A 398 -11.10 18.52 14.20
CA GLN A 398 -11.53 19.58 13.28
C GLN A 398 -10.45 20.64 13.10
N THR A 399 -9.58 20.80 14.09
CA THR A 399 -8.55 21.85 14.13
C THR A 399 -7.40 21.51 13.20
N LEU A 400 -7.13 22.40 12.26
CA LEU A 400 -5.94 22.36 11.41
C LEU A 400 -4.72 22.63 12.30
N SER A 401 -3.70 21.76 12.26
CA SER A 401 -2.49 21.92 13.08
C SER A 401 -1.24 22.01 12.21
N ASN A 402 -0.38 22.98 12.47
CA ASN A 402 1.00 23.00 12.01
C ASN A 402 1.88 22.45 13.15
N VAL A 403 2.45 21.28 12.95
CA VAL A 403 3.22 20.55 13.97
C VAL A 403 4.69 20.49 13.57
N LEU A 404 5.57 20.93 14.46
CA LEU A 404 7.01 20.84 14.32
C LEU A 404 7.58 19.83 15.33
N LEU A 405 8.07 18.70 14.84
CA LEU A 405 8.74 17.67 15.61
C LEU A 405 10.24 18.00 15.71
N LEU A 406 10.69 18.33 16.91
CA LEU A 406 12.08 18.67 17.21
C LEU A 406 12.77 17.47 17.87
N LEU A 407 13.61 16.78 17.10
CA LEU A 407 14.39 15.65 17.60
C LEU A 407 15.53 16.12 18.52
N ASP A 408 15.92 15.32 19.50
CA ASP A 408 17.10 15.55 20.35
C ASP A 408 18.38 15.22 19.54
N PRO A 409 19.28 16.19 19.28
CA PRO A 409 20.51 15.96 18.49
C PRO A 409 21.50 15.03 19.16
N VAL A 410 21.45 14.92 20.49
CA VAL A 410 22.50 14.25 21.25
C VAL A 410 21.84 13.33 22.25
N SER A 411 21.22 12.27 21.77
CA SER A 411 20.65 11.27 22.67
C SER A 411 21.73 10.41 23.35
N GLY A 412 22.98 10.42 22.84
CA GLY A 412 24.12 9.68 23.40
C GLY A 412 23.93 8.16 23.45
N ASN A 413 22.73 7.68 23.11
CA ASN A 413 22.25 6.32 23.20
C ASN A 413 21.49 6.01 21.89
N PRO A 414 22.03 5.13 21.03
CA PRO A 414 21.40 4.77 19.77
C PRO A 414 19.94 4.29 19.89
N GLN A 415 19.54 3.73 21.04
CA GLN A 415 18.14 3.32 21.25
C GLN A 415 17.18 4.51 21.33
N PHE A 416 17.60 5.61 21.95
CA PHE A 416 16.78 6.82 22.04
C PHE A 416 16.61 7.49 20.68
N ASP A 417 17.63 7.43 19.81
CA ASP A 417 17.50 7.85 18.42
C ASP A 417 16.46 7.03 17.65
N VAL A 418 16.45 5.71 17.87
CA VAL A 418 15.43 4.84 17.30
C VAL A 418 14.04 5.20 17.83
N TYR A 419 13.90 5.45 19.14
CA TYR A 419 12.61 5.80 19.76
C TYR A 419 12.05 7.13 19.28
N GLN A 420 12.84 8.21 19.30
CA GLN A 420 12.37 9.52 18.86
C GLN A 420 11.91 9.49 17.41
N ARG A 421 12.62 8.75 16.55
CA ARG A 421 12.29 8.60 15.14
C ARG A 421 11.02 7.77 14.96
N LYS A 422 10.91 6.61 15.62
CA LYS A 422 9.70 5.78 15.57
C LYS A 422 8.47 6.55 16.04
N LEU A 423 8.56 7.21 17.19
CA LEU A 423 7.46 7.98 17.75
C LEU A 423 7.10 9.17 16.87
N SER A 424 8.09 9.90 16.34
CA SER A 424 7.83 10.99 15.39
C SER A 424 7.09 10.51 14.14
N ALA A 425 7.45 9.33 13.63
CA ALA A 425 6.80 8.74 12.48
C ALA A 425 5.35 8.33 12.79
N TYR A 426 5.11 7.63 13.91
CA TYR A 426 3.74 7.27 14.34
C TYR A 426 2.88 8.51 14.59
N LEU A 427 3.44 9.51 15.26
CA LEU A 427 2.75 10.75 15.55
C LEU A 427 2.38 11.51 14.27
N SER A 428 3.30 11.57 13.30
CA SER A 428 3.04 12.18 12.00
C SER A 428 1.87 11.51 11.28
N GLU A 429 1.85 10.18 11.24
CA GLU A 429 0.74 9.43 10.63
C GLU A 429 -0.58 9.71 11.36
N LYS A 430 -0.59 9.67 12.70
CA LYS A 430 -1.81 9.91 13.47
C LYS A 430 -2.36 11.33 13.33
N ILE A 431 -1.50 12.35 13.28
CA ILE A 431 -1.92 13.74 13.02
C ILE A 431 -2.56 13.86 11.63
N LEU A 432 -1.94 13.26 10.61
CA LEU A 432 -2.43 13.32 9.23
C LEU A 432 -3.66 12.42 8.98
N GLU A 433 -3.82 11.35 9.74
CA GLU A 433 -5.06 10.54 9.79
C GLU A 433 -6.21 11.35 10.42
N ASN A 434 -5.92 12.08 11.49
CA ASN A 434 -6.90 12.90 12.18
C ASN A 434 -7.36 14.09 11.34
N ASN A 435 -6.43 14.77 10.65
CA ASN A 435 -6.74 15.86 9.73
C ASN A 435 -5.70 15.91 8.59
N ALA A 436 -6.11 15.52 7.37
CA ALA A 436 -5.21 15.43 6.23
C ALA A 436 -4.66 16.80 5.76
N ASN A 437 -5.27 17.90 6.21
CA ASN A 437 -4.80 19.25 5.91
C ASN A 437 -3.75 19.75 6.92
N SER A 438 -3.61 19.09 8.07
CA SER A 438 -2.55 19.39 9.03
C SER A 438 -1.18 19.18 8.41
N ARG A 439 -0.18 19.87 8.95
CA ARG A 439 1.21 19.80 8.48
C ARG A 439 2.09 19.26 9.58
N VAL A 440 3.00 18.37 9.21
CA VAL A 440 4.00 17.84 10.13
C VAL A 440 5.38 18.04 9.53
N SER A 441 6.21 18.82 10.22
CA SER A 441 7.61 19.08 9.87
C SER A 441 8.51 18.44 10.90
N ILE A 442 9.62 17.84 10.48
CA ILE A 442 10.58 17.20 11.41
C ILE A 442 11.94 17.84 11.23
N SER A 443 12.51 18.31 12.34
CA SER A 443 13.84 18.89 12.37
C SER A 443 14.92 17.82 12.46
N SER A 444 16.03 18.06 11.77
CA SER A 444 17.23 17.23 11.80
C SER A 444 18.01 17.27 13.11
N SER A 445 17.60 18.15 14.03
CA SER A 445 18.47 18.58 15.13
C SER A 445 19.81 19.17 14.65
N SER A 446 19.85 19.66 13.41
CA SER A 446 20.95 20.44 12.85
C SER A 446 20.44 21.80 12.36
N LEU A 447 21.31 22.80 12.44
CA LEU A 447 21.07 24.12 11.90
C LEU A 447 21.43 24.13 10.41
N THR A 448 20.76 24.98 9.63
CA THR A 448 21.22 25.29 8.27
C THR A 448 22.50 26.13 8.31
N ASP A 449 23.07 26.47 7.15
CA ASP A 449 24.15 27.48 7.06
C ASP A 449 23.74 28.81 7.74
N ASN A 450 22.43 29.10 7.80
CA ASN A 450 21.88 30.11 8.68
C ASN A 450 21.56 29.51 10.07
N PRO A 451 22.25 29.93 11.15
CA PRO A 451 22.03 29.39 12.49
C PRO A 451 20.65 29.75 13.08
N HIS A 452 19.89 30.64 12.43
CA HIS A 452 18.55 31.02 12.82
C HIS A 452 17.44 30.18 12.15
N ILE A 453 17.80 29.22 11.30
CA ILE A 453 16.84 28.35 10.61
C ILE A 453 17.22 26.90 10.88
N LEU A 454 16.23 26.12 11.32
CA LEU A 454 16.39 24.69 11.49
C LEU A 454 16.49 24.04 10.13
N LYS A 455 17.40 23.09 9.99
CA LYS A 455 17.38 22.20 8.85
C LYS A 455 16.17 21.28 9.01
N LEU A 456 15.10 21.58 8.28
CA LEU A 456 13.92 20.74 8.21
C LEU A 456 14.15 19.65 7.19
N PHE A 457 13.81 18.42 7.58
CA PHE A 457 13.79 17.30 6.65
C PHE A 457 12.51 17.25 5.81
N PHE A 458 11.54 18.13 6.09
CA PHE A 458 10.23 18.12 5.47
C PHE A 458 9.68 19.55 5.32
N SER A 459 9.25 19.89 4.10
CA SER A 459 8.38 21.04 3.84
C SER A 459 7.15 20.61 3.02
N SER A 460 6.00 20.86 3.65
CA SER A 460 4.62 21.05 3.17
C SER A 460 3.92 20.05 2.23
N SER A 461 2.60 20.10 2.34
CA SER A 461 1.54 19.21 1.83
C SER A 461 1.46 19.03 0.31
N ARG A 462 2.37 19.61 -0.48
CA ARG A 462 2.34 19.56 -1.95
C ARG A 462 3.44 18.72 -2.58
N LYS A 463 4.49 18.37 -1.83
CA LYS A 463 5.51 17.41 -2.26
C LYS A 463 5.36 16.18 -1.36
N GLN A 464 4.49 15.25 -1.79
CA GLN A 464 4.12 13.97 -1.17
C GLN A 464 5.35 13.16 -0.70
N LYS A 465 5.96 13.52 0.42
CA LYS A 465 6.93 12.69 1.13
C LYS A 465 6.29 12.30 2.42
N ASN A 466 5.93 11.03 2.54
CA ASN A 466 5.40 10.49 3.79
C ASN A 466 6.48 10.70 4.88
N PRO A 467 6.20 11.50 5.94
CA PRO A 467 7.16 11.79 7.00
C PRO A 467 7.73 10.51 7.63
N SER A 468 6.90 9.47 7.78
CA SER A 468 7.29 8.19 8.36
C SER A 468 8.34 7.45 7.51
N CYS A 469 8.27 7.56 6.19
CA CYS A 469 9.21 6.95 5.25
C CYS A 469 10.60 7.56 5.29
N HIS A 470 10.65 8.88 5.30
CA HIS A 470 11.93 9.55 5.32
C HIS A 470 12.59 9.45 6.71
N VAL A 471 11.81 9.46 7.80
CA VAL A 471 12.34 9.12 9.13
C VAL A 471 12.90 7.69 9.15
N SER A 472 12.21 6.73 8.52
CA SER A 472 12.69 5.36 8.40
C SER A 472 14.02 5.28 7.63
N ARG A 473 14.19 6.06 6.54
CA ARG A 473 15.45 6.11 5.76
C ARG A 473 16.64 6.55 6.60
N LEU A 474 16.44 7.53 7.49
CA LEU A 474 17.51 8.03 8.35
C LEU A 474 17.99 6.98 9.35
N LEU A 475 17.11 6.09 9.82
CA LEU A 475 17.50 4.98 10.71
C LEU A 475 18.53 4.06 10.06
N TYR A 476 18.43 3.84 8.74
CA TYR A 476 19.31 2.93 8.02
C TYR A 476 20.62 3.56 7.54
N ARG A 477 20.62 4.86 7.20
CA ARG A 477 21.81 5.50 6.61
C ARG A 477 22.86 5.99 7.61
N GLY A 478 22.55 6.05 8.91
CA GLY A 478 23.51 6.49 9.95
C GLY A 478 24.16 7.86 9.72
N ALA A 479 23.60 8.67 8.81
CA ALA A 479 24.32 9.76 8.15
C ALA A 479 24.09 11.13 8.78
N ASP A 480 23.14 11.27 9.70
CA ASP A 480 22.93 12.54 10.38
C ASP A 480 23.55 12.49 11.78
N LYS A 481 24.69 13.15 11.92
CA LYS A 481 25.42 13.26 13.19
C LYS A 481 24.82 14.31 14.13
N GLY A 482 23.72 14.96 13.71
CA GLY A 482 23.13 16.08 14.43
C GLY A 482 24.12 17.24 14.57
N CYS A 483 23.70 18.30 15.26
CA CYS A 483 24.64 19.35 15.67
C CYS A 483 25.24 18.99 17.03
N ALA A 484 26.39 18.31 17.02
CA ALA A 484 27.07 17.88 18.24
C ALA A 484 27.47 19.04 19.17
N GLU A 485 27.60 20.26 18.65
CA GLU A 485 27.99 21.47 19.40
C GLU A 485 26.81 22.39 19.75
N CYS A 486 25.63 22.16 19.19
CA CYS A 486 24.49 23.05 19.43
C CYS A 486 23.99 22.91 20.87
N GLN A 487 23.66 24.05 21.47
CA GLN A 487 22.91 24.10 22.71
C GLN A 487 21.42 24.13 22.40
N GLU A 488 20.59 23.62 23.32
CA GLU A 488 19.14 23.65 23.18
C GLU A 488 18.62 25.07 22.95
N ALA A 489 19.20 26.08 23.62
CA ALA A 489 18.83 27.48 23.40
C ALA A 489 19.02 27.92 21.94
N ASP A 490 20.04 27.43 21.24
CA ASP A 490 20.29 27.74 19.81
C ASP A 490 19.20 27.14 18.93
N ILE A 491 18.84 25.87 19.18
CA ILE A 491 17.78 25.16 18.47
C ILE A 491 16.45 25.90 18.64
N TRP A 492 16.11 26.31 19.86
CA TRP A 492 14.88 27.04 20.13
C TRP A 492 14.86 28.46 19.55
N ARG A 493 16.02 29.14 19.42
CA ARG A 493 16.10 30.40 18.67
C ARG A 493 15.81 30.17 17.18
N ALA A 494 16.29 29.07 16.63
CA ALA A 494 16.07 28.71 15.23
C ALA A 494 14.60 28.32 14.93
N VAL A 495 13.83 27.87 15.94
CA VAL A 495 12.38 27.62 15.77
C VAL A 495 11.64 28.86 15.29
N ASN A 496 11.95 30.04 15.82
CA ASN A 496 11.29 31.29 15.43
C ASN A 496 11.51 31.61 13.94
N GLY A 497 12.76 31.52 13.47
CA GLY A 497 13.10 31.75 12.07
C GLY A 497 12.46 30.71 11.15
N THR A 498 12.44 29.46 11.59
CA THR A 498 11.80 28.34 10.88
C THR A 498 10.29 28.54 10.73
N TRP A 499 9.63 29.03 11.77
CA TRP A 499 8.18 29.24 11.75
C TRP A 499 7.77 30.32 10.75
N ASN A 500 8.52 31.42 10.71
CA ASN A 500 8.26 32.47 9.73
C ASN A 500 8.46 31.96 8.29
N SER A 501 9.48 31.15 8.05
CA SER A 501 9.68 30.51 6.73
C SER A 501 8.56 29.54 6.36
N LEU A 502 8.05 28.75 7.32
CA LEU A 502 6.91 27.85 7.07
C LEU A 502 5.61 28.61 6.74
N LEU A 503 5.43 29.82 7.28
CA LEU A 503 4.29 30.69 7.01
C LEU A 503 4.42 31.47 5.69
N GLU A 504 5.62 31.69 5.18
CA GLU A 504 5.81 32.32 3.85
C GLU A 504 5.34 31.40 2.71
N ASP A 505 5.46 30.08 2.89
CA ASP A 505 4.85 29.08 2.01
C ASP A 505 3.30 29.06 2.09
N ASP A 506 2.69 29.74 3.08
CA ASP A 506 1.25 29.78 3.36
C ASP A 506 0.47 30.93 2.72
N VAL A 507 1.11 31.78 1.92
CA VAL A 507 0.42 32.87 1.20
C VAL A 507 -0.71 32.34 0.28
N GLU A 508 -0.68 31.06 -0.11
CA GLU A 508 -1.77 30.41 -0.84
C GLU A 508 -2.86 29.75 0.04
N VAL A 509 -2.60 29.44 1.32
CA VAL A 509 -3.60 28.90 2.27
C VAL A 509 -4.37 30.00 2.99
N ALA A 510 -3.86 31.24 2.98
CA ALA A 510 -4.53 32.43 3.49
C ALA A 510 -5.89 32.75 2.82
N ALA A 511 -6.30 31.99 1.80
CA ALA A 511 -7.66 31.98 1.26
C ALA A 511 -8.66 31.16 2.12
N SER A 512 -8.19 30.37 3.09
CA SER A 512 -9.01 29.65 4.05
C SER A 512 -9.19 30.44 5.34
N THR A 513 -10.41 30.47 5.88
CA THR A 513 -10.80 31.31 7.04
C THR A 513 -10.30 30.80 8.39
N VAL A 514 -9.49 29.72 8.43
CA VAL A 514 -9.09 29.05 9.67
C VAL A 514 -7.58 29.13 9.83
N THR A 515 -7.12 29.82 10.87
CA THR A 515 -5.71 29.83 11.26
C THR A 515 -5.34 28.50 11.91
N PRO A 516 -4.33 27.77 11.40
CA PRO A 516 -3.87 26.53 12.04
C PRO A 516 -3.28 26.78 13.43
N SER A 517 -3.50 25.85 14.35
CA SER A 517 -2.80 25.81 15.63
C SER A 517 -1.30 25.57 15.41
N LYS A 518 -0.46 26.13 16.28
CA LYS A 518 1.00 26.01 16.20
C LYS A 518 1.47 25.10 17.31
N VAL A 519 2.11 24.00 16.94
CA VAL A 519 2.46 22.97 17.90
C VAL A 519 3.93 22.59 17.71
N VAL A 520 4.69 22.58 18.80
CA VAL A 520 6.05 22.04 18.84
C VAL A 520 6.05 20.81 19.72
N VAL A 521 6.53 19.70 19.18
CA VAL A 521 6.78 18.47 19.95
C VAL A 521 8.28 18.31 20.07
N TYR A 522 8.81 18.58 21.26
CA TYR A 522 10.24 18.51 21.55
C TYR A 522 10.60 17.21 22.23
N PHE A 523 11.41 16.39 21.55
CA PHE A 523 11.97 15.18 22.09
C PHE A 523 13.23 15.53 22.90
N LYS A 524 13.29 15.10 24.16
CA LYS A 524 14.43 15.34 25.04
C LYS A 524 14.73 14.09 25.87
N PHE A 525 15.81 13.40 25.50
CA PHE A 525 16.22 12.15 26.12
C PHE A 525 17.41 12.31 27.06
N ASN A 526 18.20 13.37 26.86
CA ASN A 526 19.39 13.66 27.67
C ASN A 526 19.27 14.91 28.53
N ASP A 527 20.22 15.07 29.45
CA ASP A 527 20.33 16.27 30.29
C ASP A 527 20.59 17.53 29.44
N PHE A 528 20.24 18.69 29.99
CA PHE A 528 20.44 19.96 29.29
C PHE A 528 21.90 20.37 29.28
N ARG A 529 22.35 20.91 28.16
CA ARG A 529 23.64 21.61 28.06
C ARG A 529 23.48 23.11 28.30
N SER A 530 22.37 23.66 27.85
CA SER A 530 21.99 25.06 28.07
C SER A 530 21.70 25.31 29.54
N LYS A 531 22.02 26.51 30.02
CA LYS A 531 21.48 26.98 31.30
C LYS A 531 19.97 27.12 31.19
N GLU A 532 19.28 26.76 32.27
CA GLU A 532 17.81 26.78 32.33
C GLU A 532 17.25 28.18 32.08
N GLU A 533 17.91 29.22 32.61
CA GLU A 533 17.54 30.62 32.42
C GLU A 533 17.58 31.05 30.95
N ASP A 534 18.61 30.63 30.21
CA ASP A 534 18.79 30.97 28.80
C ASP A 534 17.68 30.32 27.95
N LEU A 535 17.41 29.04 28.21
CA LEU A 535 16.34 28.29 27.53
C LEU A 535 14.97 28.91 27.81
N GLN A 536 14.67 29.20 29.08
CA GLN A 536 13.42 29.85 29.48
C GLN A 536 13.29 31.28 28.92
N GLY A 537 14.40 32.00 28.77
CA GLY A 537 14.43 33.29 28.09
C GLY A 537 14.02 33.18 26.62
N VAL A 538 14.57 32.21 25.90
CA VAL A 538 14.25 31.96 24.47
C VAL A 538 12.80 31.53 24.29
N ILE A 539 12.29 30.61 25.10
CA ILE A 539 10.90 30.14 25.01
C ILE A 539 9.90 31.28 25.30
N ARG A 540 10.15 32.09 26.32
CA ARG A 540 9.33 33.29 26.60
C ARG A 540 9.35 34.28 25.43
N GLY A 541 10.52 34.46 24.83
CA GLY A 541 10.67 35.24 23.59
C GLY A 541 9.78 34.70 22.48
N LEU A 542 9.88 33.40 22.20
CA LEU A 542 9.10 32.72 21.15
C LEU A 542 7.58 32.89 21.36
N ARG A 543 7.09 32.70 22.58
CA ARG A 543 5.65 32.89 22.89
C ARG A 543 5.17 34.32 22.77
N LYS A 544 6.05 35.30 22.98
CA LYS A 544 5.70 36.70 22.76
C LYS A 544 5.36 36.96 21.29
N TYR A 545 6.03 36.26 20.36
CA TYR A 545 5.77 36.32 18.92
C TYR A 545 4.67 35.35 18.46
N HIS A 546 4.49 34.22 19.14
CA HIS A 546 3.50 33.19 18.83
C HIS A 546 2.67 32.84 20.07
N LYS A 547 1.66 33.67 20.36
CA LYS A 547 0.80 33.55 21.56
C LYS A 547 -0.05 32.27 21.60
N ASP A 548 -0.23 31.66 20.43
CA ASP A 548 -0.99 30.45 20.13
C ASP A 548 -0.11 29.18 20.06
N LEU A 549 1.15 29.29 20.48
CA LEU A 549 2.10 28.17 20.44
C LEU A 549 1.88 27.19 21.60
N TYR A 550 1.61 25.93 21.26
CA TYR A 550 1.59 24.80 22.19
C TYR A 550 2.92 24.05 22.16
N ILE A 551 3.45 23.70 23.33
CA ILE A 551 4.69 22.94 23.45
C ILE A 551 4.41 21.63 24.19
N PHE A 552 4.69 20.53 23.50
CA PHE A 552 4.67 19.18 24.06
C PHE A 552 6.10 18.72 24.22
N VAL A 553 6.51 18.39 25.45
CA VAL A 553 7.86 17.88 25.70
C VAL A 553 7.82 16.41 26.04
N VAL A 554 8.60 15.64 25.30
CA VAL A 554 8.53 14.19 25.24
C VAL A 554 9.87 13.60 25.66
N GLY A 555 9.90 12.79 26.72
CA GLY A 555 11.16 12.23 27.20
C GLY A 555 11.00 11.26 28.37
N PRO A 556 12.06 10.49 28.72
CA PRO A 556 11.96 9.46 29.76
C PRO A 556 12.24 9.95 31.19
N LYS A 557 12.75 11.18 31.35
CA LYS A 557 13.16 11.74 32.65
C LYS A 557 12.24 12.90 33.04
N PRO A 558 11.28 12.70 33.98
CA PRO A 558 10.31 13.73 34.38
C PRO A 558 10.98 15.05 34.77
N GLN A 559 12.07 14.98 35.52
CA GLN A 559 12.86 16.14 36.00
C GLN A 559 13.39 17.04 34.88
N ILE A 560 13.57 16.50 33.67
CA ILE A 560 14.06 17.23 32.50
C ILE A 560 12.90 17.88 31.77
N VAL A 561 11.84 17.10 31.54
CA VAL A 561 10.70 17.53 30.74
C VAL A 561 9.81 18.52 31.49
N GLU A 562 9.72 18.42 32.82
CA GLU A 562 8.99 19.38 33.67
C GLU A 562 9.59 20.79 33.65
N LYS A 563 10.89 20.93 33.38
CA LYS A 563 11.54 22.23 33.24
C LYS A 563 10.99 23.06 32.09
N PHE A 564 10.29 22.45 31.12
CA PHE A 564 9.64 23.16 30.02
C PHE A 564 8.23 23.64 30.33
N ARG A 565 7.65 23.23 31.46
CA ARG A 565 6.28 23.60 31.83
C ARG A 565 6.25 25.04 32.35
N ALA A 566 6.30 25.98 31.41
CA ALA A 566 6.26 27.41 31.67
C ALA A 566 4.83 27.99 31.52
N ASP A 567 3.94 27.28 30.83
CA ASP A 567 2.52 27.58 30.69
C ASP A 567 1.60 26.49 31.23
N VAL A 568 0.34 26.84 31.45
CA VAL A 568 -0.75 25.88 31.67
C VAL A 568 -1.04 25.08 30.40
N LYS A 569 -0.78 25.68 29.23
CA LYS A 569 -0.92 25.05 27.91
C LYS A 569 0.14 24.00 27.58
N ASP A 570 1.25 23.96 28.32
CA ASP A 570 2.31 23.01 28.05
C ASP A 570 1.97 21.63 28.60
N ALA A 571 2.23 20.62 27.79
CA ALA A 571 2.07 19.23 28.17
C ALA A 571 3.41 18.53 28.22
N VAL A 572 3.55 17.68 29.24
CA VAL A 572 4.73 16.86 29.47
C VAL A 572 4.33 15.40 29.26
N VAL A 573 5.02 14.74 28.34
CA VAL A 573 4.78 13.33 27.99
C VAL A 573 5.98 12.51 28.43
N ILE A 574 5.77 11.67 29.44
CA ILE A 574 6.81 10.80 29.98
C ILE A 574 6.76 9.46 29.24
N ILE A 575 7.89 9.06 28.64
CA ILE A 575 8.01 7.78 27.93
C ILE A 575 8.80 6.78 28.79
N PRO A 576 8.36 5.53 28.94
CA PRO A 576 9.16 4.50 29.60
C PRO A 576 10.53 4.30 28.92
N GLN A 577 11.59 4.04 29.70
CA GLN A 577 12.93 3.82 29.15
C GLN A 577 13.04 2.58 28.26
N ALA A 578 12.22 1.56 28.52
CA ALA A 578 12.04 0.40 27.67
C ALA A 578 10.59 0.38 27.20
N THR A 579 10.38 0.79 25.96
CA THR A 579 9.05 0.86 25.35
C THR A 579 9.04 -0.01 24.11
N ASP A 580 8.07 -0.92 24.00
CA ASP A 580 7.84 -1.68 22.77
C ASP A 580 7.11 -0.80 21.71
N ASP A 581 6.96 -1.35 20.51
CA ASP A 581 6.31 -0.61 19.41
C ASP A 581 4.83 -0.31 19.68
N GLU A 582 4.13 -1.15 20.45
CA GLU A 582 2.70 -1.00 20.74
C GLU A 582 2.46 0.19 21.68
N VAL A 583 3.25 0.28 22.75
CA VAL A 583 3.17 1.41 23.68
C VAL A 583 3.58 2.71 23.00
N MET A 584 4.59 2.72 22.10
CA MET A 584 4.95 3.91 21.33
C MET A 584 3.78 4.41 20.46
N GLN A 585 3.02 3.52 19.84
CA GLN A 585 1.87 3.91 19.04
C GLN A 585 0.70 4.42 19.88
N ARG A 586 0.48 3.81 21.04
CA ARG A 586 -0.51 4.31 21.98
C ARG A 586 -0.17 5.73 22.42
N ILE A 587 1.10 5.97 22.78
CA ILE A 587 1.59 7.33 23.11
C ILE A 587 1.38 8.27 21.92
N ALA A 588 1.73 7.86 20.69
CA ALA A 588 1.54 8.67 19.49
C ALA A 588 0.06 9.02 19.25
N THR A 589 -0.84 8.06 19.49
CA THR A 589 -2.29 8.23 19.28
C THR A 589 -2.88 9.19 20.30
N GLU A 590 -2.56 9.02 21.59
CA GLU A 590 -3.03 9.95 22.63
C GLU A 590 -2.41 11.34 22.45
N LEU A 591 -1.13 11.43 22.10
CA LEU A 591 -0.48 12.71 21.83
C LEU A 591 -1.07 13.42 20.61
N ALA A 592 -1.35 12.69 19.52
CA ALA A 592 -2.03 13.26 18.36
C ALA A 592 -3.43 13.77 18.71
N TYR A 593 -4.14 13.08 19.62
CA TYR A 593 -5.44 13.51 20.11
C TYR A 593 -5.33 14.81 20.92
N GLU A 594 -4.39 14.91 21.87
CA GLU A 594 -4.16 16.14 22.66
C GLU A 594 -3.76 17.33 21.77
N ILE A 595 -2.88 17.10 20.78
CA ILE A 595 -2.52 18.09 19.77
C ILE A 595 -3.75 18.59 19.03
N CYS A 596 -4.67 17.69 18.71
CA CYS A 596 -5.92 18.02 18.03
C CYS A 596 -6.92 18.83 18.87
N GLN A 597 -6.85 18.74 20.20
CA GLN A 597 -7.67 19.54 21.11
C GLN A 597 -7.05 20.91 21.44
N SER A 598 -5.86 21.20 20.92
CA SER A 598 -5.16 22.46 21.15
C SER A 598 -5.77 23.57 20.28
N GLU A 599 -6.73 24.32 20.84
CA GLU A 599 -7.37 25.49 20.21
C GLU A 599 -6.74 26.84 20.59
#